data_AF-A0A7H4N4X5-F1
#
_entry.id   AF-A0A7H4N4X5-F1
#
_cell.length_a   1.000
_cell.length_b   1.000
_cell.length_c   1.000
_cell.angle_alpha   90.00
_cell.angle_beta   90.00
_cell.angle_gamma   90.00
#
_symmetry.space_group_name_H-M   'P 1'
#
loop_
_entity.id
_entity.type
_entity.pdbx_description
1 polymer ?
#
loop_
_entity_poly.entity_id
_entity_poly.type
_entity_poly.pdbx_seq_one_letter_code
_entity_poly.pdbx_strand_id
1 'polypeptide(L)'
;MDFSWQLPGYSRGNIPPGSSLVLERWRDTHSGKRYLRVYFQAQSLDDLRRLQTPDSQHPLLRQEWHQAGLPDHRRRDAVPVPGGADGAWP
;
A
#
# COMPACT_ATOMS: atom_id res chain seq x y z
N MET A 1 -3.74 12.85 -3.09
CA MET A 1 -2.64 11.89 -2.80
C MET A 1 -1.54 11.94 -3.84
N ASP A 2 -1.80 12.30 -5.11
CA ASP A 2 -0.79 12.30 -6.19
C ASP A 2 0.05 11.02 -6.22
N PHE A 3 -0.60 9.89 -5.93
CA PHE A 3 0.04 8.61 -5.82
C PHE A 3 0.23 8.01 -7.22
N SER A 4 1.46 8.08 -7.74
CA SER A 4 1.84 7.44 -8.99
C SER A 4 2.67 6.19 -8.72
N TRP A 5 2.21 5.05 -9.25
CA TRP A 5 2.92 3.78 -9.14
C TRP A 5 3.49 3.30 -10.47
N GLN A 6 4.51 2.45 -10.38
CA GLN A 6 5.11 1.70 -11.47
C GLN A 6 5.62 0.37 -10.91
N LEU A 7 4.87 -0.70 -11.17
CA LEU A 7 5.25 -2.05 -10.77
C LEU A 7 6.22 -2.66 -11.79
N PRO A 8 7.15 -3.54 -11.38
CA PRO A 8 8.05 -4.24 -12.32
C PRO A 8 7.29 -4.92 -13.46
N GLY A 9 7.74 -4.69 -14.70
CA GLY A 9 7.09 -5.24 -15.89
C GLY A 9 5.83 -4.51 -16.37
N TYR A 10 5.39 -3.46 -15.66
CA TYR A 10 4.26 -2.63 -16.05
C TYR A 10 4.69 -1.20 -16.38
N SER A 11 3.95 -0.55 -17.29
CA SER A 11 4.07 0.88 -17.49
C SER A 11 3.56 1.65 -16.26
N ARG A 12 4.04 2.89 -16.10
CA ARG A 12 3.60 3.78 -15.02
C ARG A 12 2.07 3.93 -15.05
N GLY A 13 1.44 3.80 -13.88
CA GLY A 13 0.00 3.95 -13.70
C GLY A 13 -0.85 2.81 -14.27
N ASN A 14 -0.25 1.73 -14.78
CA ASN A 14 -1.02 0.57 -15.23
C ASN A 14 -1.84 -0.03 -14.08
N ILE A 15 -3.03 -0.54 -14.39
CA ILE A 15 -3.94 -1.21 -13.44
C ILE A 15 -4.12 -2.66 -13.91
N PRO A 16 -3.29 -3.61 -13.43
CA PRO A 16 -3.38 -5.02 -13.85
C PRO A 16 -4.69 -5.68 -13.40
N PRO A 17 -5.14 -6.78 -14.06
CA PRO A 17 -6.30 -7.52 -13.60
C PRO A 17 -6.06 -8.12 -12.20
N GLY A 18 -7.07 -8.07 -11.33
CA GLY A 18 -6.97 -8.55 -9.95
C GLY A 18 -6.07 -7.69 -9.03
N SER A 19 -5.58 -6.54 -9.51
CA SER A 19 -4.86 -5.58 -8.67
C SER A 19 -5.79 -4.87 -7.68
N SER A 20 -5.22 -4.21 -6.67
CA SER A 20 -5.99 -3.45 -5.69
C SER A 20 -5.19 -2.27 -5.14
N LEU A 21 -5.90 -1.15 -4.91
CA LEU A 21 -5.44 -0.07 -4.05
C LEU A 21 -5.93 -0.37 -2.63
N VAL A 22 -5.01 -0.48 -1.68
CA VAL A 22 -5.30 -0.88 -0.30
C VAL A 22 -5.03 0.29 0.65
N LEU A 23 -5.96 0.52 1.57
CA LEU A 23 -5.84 1.47 2.67
C LEU A 23 -5.98 0.69 3.99
N GLU A 24 -4.91 0.63 4.77
CA GLU A 24 -4.90 -0.07 6.06
C GLU A 24 -4.78 0.94 7.21
N ARG A 25 -5.70 0.87 8.18
CA ARG A 25 -5.61 1.64 9.41
C ARG A 25 -4.94 0.82 10.50
N TRP A 26 -3.79 1.30 10.95
CA TRP A 26 -3.02 0.71 12.03
C TRP A 26 -3.20 1.49 13.33
N ARG A 27 -3.16 0.80 14.47
CA ARG A 27 -3.11 1.42 15.80
C ARG A 27 -1.89 0.88 16.54
N ASP A 28 -1.01 1.78 16.98
CA ASP A 28 0.07 1.43 17.86
C ASP A 28 -0.49 1.05 19.24
N THR A 29 -0.17 -0.15 19.71
CA THR A 29 -0.79 -0.73 20.92
C THR A 29 -0.25 -0.12 22.22
N HIS A 30 0.89 0.57 22.17
CA HIS A 30 1.50 1.18 23.34
C HIS A 30 1.06 2.64 23.52
N SER A 31 1.11 3.43 22.44
CA SER A 31 0.80 4.85 22.42
C SER A 31 -0.64 5.17 21.99
N GLY A 32 -1.36 4.20 21.42
CA GLY A 32 -2.71 4.40 20.86
C GLY A 32 -2.75 5.18 19.55
N LYS A 33 -1.60 5.64 19.04
CA LYS A 33 -1.50 6.43 17.81
C LYS A 33 -2.01 5.65 16.61
N ARG A 34 -2.77 6.32 15.75
CA ARG A 34 -3.33 5.75 14.52
C ARG A 34 -2.47 6.13 13.31
N TYR A 35 -2.28 5.19 12.41
CA TYR A 35 -1.50 5.33 11.18
C TYR A 35 -2.32 4.80 10.01
N LEU A 36 -2.06 5.33 8.83
CA LEU A 36 -2.65 4.90 7.57
C LEU A 36 -1.53 4.42 6.65
N ARG A 37 -1.60 3.16 6.22
CA ARG A 37 -0.76 2.63 5.15
C ARG A 37 -1.57 2.63 3.86
N VAL A 38 -0.98 3.08 2.76
CA VAL A 38 -1.63 3.11 1.45
C VAL A 38 -0.69 2.50 0.44
N TYR A 39 -1.13 1.48 -0.28
CA TYR A 39 -0.30 0.85 -1.31
C TYR A 39 -1.13 0.29 -2.46
N PHE A 40 -0.49 0.20 -3.62
CA PHE A 40 -1.03 -0.50 -4.78
C PHE A 40 -0.33 -1.84 -4.93
N GLN A 41 -1.08 -2.91 -5.19
CA GLN A 41 -0.53 -4.25 -5.37
C GLN A 41 -1.12 -5.00 -6.55
N ALA A 42 -0.31 -5.87 -7.17
CA ALA A 42 -0.72 -6.75 -8.25
C ALA A 42 0.22 -7.98 -8.34
N GLN A 43 -0.18 -8.99 -9.11
CA GLN A 43 0.74 -10.05 -9.53
C GLN A 43 1.59 -9.59 -10.72
N SER A 44 2.72 -10.25 -10.98
CA SER A 44 3.46 -10.04 -12.22
C SER A 44 2.69 -10.60 -13.43
N LEU A 45 2.99 -10.11 -14.64
CA LEU A 45 2.41 -10.65 -15.89
C LEU A 45 2.63 -12.16 -16.03
N ASP A 46 3.80 -12.60 -15.60
CA ASP A 46 4.29 -13.96 -15.74
C ASP A 46 3.58 -14.91 -14.75
N ASP A 47 3.31 -14.42 -13.53
CA ASP A 47 2.54 -15.14 -12.51
C ASP A 47 1.06 -15.24 -12.88
N LEU A 48 0.48 -14.15 -13.41
CA LEU A 48 -0.88 -14.17 -13.97
C LEU A 48 -1.00 -15.21 -15.10
N ARG A 49 -0.03 -15.23 -16.02
CA ARG A 49 -0.01 -16.17 -17.14
C ARG A 49 0.10 -17.63 -16.69
N ARG A 50 0.84 -17.90 -15.61
CA ARG A 50 1.04 -19.24 -15.05
C ARG A 50 -0.01 -19.66 -14.03
N LEU A 51 -0.98 -18.78 -13.71
CA LEU A 51 -1.91 -18.98 -12.60
C LEU A 51 -1.18 -19.27 -11.27
N GLN A 52 -0.01 -18.62 -11.07
CA GLN A 52 0.79 -18.78 -9.87
C GLN A 52 0.00 -18.26 -8.67
N THR A 53 -0.09 -19.06 -7.61
CA THR A 53 -0.69 -18.58 -6.36
C THR A 53 0.30 -17.67 -5.65
N PRO A 54 -0.11 -16.48 -5.19
CA PRO A 54 0.77 -15.61 -4.41
C PRO A 54 1.20 -16.27 -3.11
N ASP A 55 2.50 -16.32 -2.86
CA ASP A 55 3.10 -16.90 -1.66
C ASP A 55 4.40 -16.16 -1.28
N SER A 56 5.19 -16.69 -0.35
CA SER A 56 6.45 -16.07 0.06
C SER A 56 7.54 -16.07 -1.03
N GLN A 57 7.50 -17.02 -1.97
CA GLN A 57 8.43 -17.13 -3.08
C GLN A 57 7.96 -16.33 -4.31
N HIS A 58 6.64 -16.19 -4.48
CA HIS A 58 5.98 -15.39 -5.50
C HIS A 58 5.06 -14.34 -4.86
N PRO A 59 5.63 -13.34 -4.16
CA PRO A 59 4.83 -12.32 -3.50
C PRO A 59 4.16 -11.40 -4.52
N LEU A 60 3.07 -10.75 -4.09
CA LEU A 60 2.50 -9.65 -4.86
C LEU A 60 3.53 -8.52 -5.02
N LEU A 61 3.61 -7.96 -6.22
CA LEU A 61 4.28 -6.70 -6.46
C LEU A 61 3.54 -5.61 -5.70
N ARG A 62 4.28 -4.71 -5.04
CA ARG A 62 3.70 -3.63 -4.25
C ARG A 62 4.48 -2.35 -4.42
N GLN A 63 3.75 -1.23 -4.43
CA GLN A 63 4.33 0.09 -4.22
C GLN A 63 3.54 0.82 -3.15
N GLU A 64 4.25 1.41 -2.20
CA GLU A 64 3.69 2.20 -1.11
C GLU A 64 3.57 3.66 -1.52
N TRP A 65 2.53 4.32 -1.02
CA TRP A 65 2.41 5.76 -1.06
C TRP A 65 3.07 6.37 0.17
N HIS A 66 3.95 7.34 -0.06
CA HIS A 66 4.53 8.14 1.00
C HIS A 66 4.19 9.61 0.77
N GLN A 67 3.76 10.28 1.83
CA GLN A 67 3.54 11.72 1.77
C GLN A 67 4.88 12.46 1.73
N ALA A 68 5.06 13.31 0.72
CA ALA A 68 6.25 14.15 0.61
C ALA A 68 6.40 15.07 1.84
N GLY A 69 7.62 15.16 2.38
CA GLY A 69 7.96 16.06 3.49
C GLY A 69 7.74 15.50 4.90
N LEU A 70 7.18 14.30 5.06
CA LEU A 70 7.14 13.60 6.36
C LEU A 70 8.33 12.64 6.48
N PRO A 71 9.09 12.66 7.60
CA PRO A 71 10.14 11.67 7.84
C PRO A 71 9.55 10.26 7.83
N ASP A 72 10.28 9.31 7.24
CA ASP A 72 9.94 7.89 7.29
C ASP A 72 9.86 7.43 8.76
N HIS A 73 8.64 7.29 9.26
CA HIS A 73 8.36 7.00 10.65
C HIS A 73 8.42 5.49 10.82
N ARG A 74 9.19 5.02 11.80
CA ARG A 74 9.48 3.59 12.08
C ARG A 74 8.23 2.77 12.44
N ARG A 75 7.42 2.49 11.42
CA ARG A 75 6.68 1.25 11.09
C ARG A 75 6.59 1.22 9.55
N ARG A 76 7.79 1.27 8.95
CA ARG A 76 8.23 1.17 7.54
C ARG A 76 7.45 1.87 6.41
N ASP A 77 6.13 2.03 6.44
CA ASP A 77 5.40 2.58 5.28
C ASP A 77 4.10 3.37 5.62
N ALA A 78 3.79 3.64 6.89
CA ALA A 78 2.44 4.06 7.31
C ALA A 78 2.35 5.48 7.90
N VAL A 79 1.80 6.44 7.15
CA VAL A 79 1.66 7.86 7.52
C VAL A 79 0.77 8.06 8.76
N PRO A 80 1.15 8.89 9.75
CA PRO A 80 0.29 9.21 10.89
C PRO A 80 -1.02 9.84 10.45
N VAL A 81 -2.13 9.47 11.08
CA VAL A 81 -3.41 10.14 10.84
C VAL A 81 -3.38 11.49 11.57
N PRO A 82 -3.45 12.66 10.89
CA PRO A 82 -3.49 13.95 11.56
C PRO A 82 -4.76 14.04 12.44
N GLY A 83 -4.58 14.56 13.66
CA GLY A 83 -5.54 14.44 14.76
C GLY A 83 -6.94 15.03 14.50
N GLY A 84 -7.96 14.37 15.03
CA GLY A 84 -9.30 14.94 15.22
C GLY A 84 -10.50 14.23 14.60
N ALA A 85 -10.36 13.06 13.98
CA ALA A 85 -11.51 12.29 13.50
C ALA A 85 -11.87 11.16 14.49
N ASP A 86 -12.49 11.52 15.62
CA ASP A 86 -13.29 10.59 16.44
C ASP A 86 -14.72 10.43 15.92
N GLY A 87 -14.98 10.86 14.68
CA GLY A 87 -16.26 10.63 14.02
C GLY A 87 -16.06 10.48 12.52
N ALA A 88 -16.63 9.39 11.98
CA ALA A 88 -16.99 9.20 10.58
C ALA A 88 -15.85 9.31 9.54
N TRP A 89 -15.24 8.17 9.25
CA TRP A 89 -15.09 7.74 7.86
C TRP A 89 -15.86 6.41 7.74
N PRO A 90 -16.57 6.17 6.63
CA PRO A 90 -17.44 4.99 6.46
C PRO A 90 -16.69 3.67 6.60
#